data_AF-A0A954EA65-F1
#
_entry.id   AF-A0A954EA65-F1
#
_cell.length_a   1.000
_cell.length_b   1.000
_cell.length_c   1.000
_cell.angle_alpha   90.00
_cell.angle_beta   90.00
_cell.angle_gamma   90.00
#
_symmetry.space_group_name_H-M   'P 1'
#
loop_
_entity.id
_entity.type
_entity.pdbx_description
1 polymer ?
#
loop_
_entity_poly.entity_id
_entity_poly.type
_entity_poly.pdbx_seq_one_letter_code
_entity_poly.pdbx_strand_id
1 'polypeptide(L)'
;LPQFVVMGPPPGDCCGGTGAHDGSYLGPEHAGVRMALDPNNPLPFGTPGNGVGLKERRDQLTLLNDLNHMTAVQYPDDANLQARIRAYELAFRMQMSVPDIVNLQQEPQYVQTLYGLDQSATESMGRQALTARRLVESGVRFVQIYDGGGGGGGWDAHAKLRENHSTNCG
;
A
#
# COMPACT_ATOMS: atom_id res chain seq x y z
N LEU A 1 8.31 1.92 6.64
CA LEU A 1 6.99 1.75 5.98
C LEU A 1 6.19 3.03 6.12
N PRO A 2 5.19 3.28 5.23
CA PRO A 2 4.31 4.43 5.32
C PRO A 2 3.46 4.36 6.58
N GLN A 3 2.97 5.50 7.06
CA GLN A 3 2.06 5.52 8.19
C GLN A 3 0.64 5.13 7.78
N PHE A 4 0.25 5.40 6.52
CA PHE A 4 -1.05 5.12 5.95
C PHE A 4 -0.91 4.34 4.62
N VAL A 5 -1.50 3.16 4.55
CA VAL A 5 -1.57 2.32 3.34
C VAL A 5 -3.02 2.15 2.88
N VAL A 6 -3.22 2.17 1.57
CA VAL A 6 -4.51 1.89 0.93
C VAL A 6 -4.36 0.70 -0.01
N MET A 7 -5.24 -0.29 0.12
CA MET A 7 -5.27 -1.50 -0.72
C MET A 7 -6.69 -1.75 -1.26
N GLY A 8 -6.75 -2.52 -2.35
CA GLY A 8 -8.00 -2.93 -2.99
C GLY A 8 -8.31 -2.15 -4.27
N PRO A 9 -9.31 -2.60 -5.06
CA PRO A 9 -9.77 -1.86 -6.23
C PRO A 9 -10.15 -0.44 -5.78
N PRO A 10 -9.65 0.60 -6.47
CA PRO A 10 -10.06 1.96 -6.20
C PRO A 10 -11.58 2.08 -6.18
N PRO A 11 -12.15 3.00 -5.38
CA PRO A 11 -13.29 3.74 -5.87
C PRO A 11 -12.84 4.41 -7.18
N GLY A 12 -13.12 3.76 -8.31
CA GLY A 12 -13.02 4.40 -9.62
C GLY A 12 -14.08 5.48 -9.64
N ASP A 13 -13.66 6.75 -9.61
CA ASP A 13 -14.47 7.96 -9.82
C ASP A 13 -15.78 8.11 -9.00
N CYS A 14 -16.09 7.20 -8.07
CA CYS A 14 -17.23 7.30 -7.17
C CYS A 14 -16.76 7.62 -5.74
N CYS A 15 -17.57 8.37 -4.99
CA CYS A 15 -17.38 8.58 -3.55
C CYS A 15 -16.05 9.25 -3.15
N GLY A 16 -15.62 10.29 -3.87
CA GLY A 16 -14.53 11.20 -3.44
C GLY A 16 -13.15 10.93 -4.06
N GLY A 17 -12.98 9.87 -4.86
CA GLY A 17 -11.77 9.64 -5.66
C GLY A 17 -10.48 9.58 -4.83
N THR A 18 -9.40 10.19 -5.32
CA THR A 18 -8.14 10.31 -4.55
C THR A 18 -8.30 11.11 -3.27
N GLY A 19 -9.28 12.02 -3.21
CA GLY A 19 -9.59 12.79 -2.01
C GLY A 19 -10.10 11.94 -0.83
N ALA A 20 -10.61 10.73 -1.10
CA ALA A 20 -11.05 9.82 -0.03
C ALA A 20 -9.89 9.24 0.81
N HIS A 21 -8.66 9.39 0.34
CA HIS A 21 -7.46 8.83 0.97
C HIS A 21 -6.23 9.73 0.85
N ASP A 22 -6.41 11.01 0.53
CA ASP A 22 -5.33 11.99 0.60
C ASP A 22 -5.15 12.51 2.04
N GLY A 23 -4.10 13.29 2.27
CA GLY A 23 -3.87 13.93 3.56
C GLY A 23 -4.74 15.17 3.79
N SER A 24 -5.46 15.65 2.77
CA SER A 24 -6.30 16.85 2.80
C SER A 24 -5.62 18.00 3.56
N TYR A 25 -6.23 18.49 4.64
CA TYR A 25 -5.72 19.59 5.47
C TYR A 25 -4.47 19.24 6.27
N LEU A 26 -4.17 17.95 6.48
CA LEU A 26 -2.96 17.49 7.16
C LEU A 26 -1.72 17.64 6.26
N GLY A 27 -1.92 17.77 4.93
CA GLY A 27 -0.83 17.91 3.98
C GLY A 27 -0.40 16.60 3.33
N PRO A 28 0.37 16.68 2.23
CA PRO A 28 0.76 15.54 1.41
C PRO A 28 1.60 14.49 2.16
N GLU A 29 2.29 14.86 3.24
CA GLU A 29 3.06 13.96 4.10
C GLU A 29 2.21 12.91 4.82
N HIS A 30 0.89 13.13 4.91
CA HIS A 30 -0.08 12.23 5.53
C HIS A 30 -0.95 11.47 4.52
N ALA A 31 -0.73 11.66 3.22
CA ALA A 31 -1.50 10.98 2.19
C ALA A 31 -1.28 9.46 2.19
N GLY A 32 -2.34 8.71 1.89
CA GLY A 32 -2.28 7.25 1.82
C GLY A 32 -1.44 6.77 0.66
N VAL A 33 -0.53 5.83 0.93
CA VAL A 33 0.24 5.20 -0.13
C VAL A 33 -0.52 4.00 -0.67
N ARG A 34 -0.77 4.01 -1.98
CA ARG A 34 -1.47 2.94 -2.68
C ARG A 34 -0.53 1.76 -2.89
N MET A 35 -1.02 0.58 -2.55
CA MET A 35 -0.28 -0.68 -2.67
C MET A 35 -1.15 -1.72 -3.37
N ALA A 36 -0.57 -2.38 -4.37
CA ALA A 36 -1.15 -3.55 -5.00
C ALA A 36 -0.72 -4.81 -4.24
N LEU A 37 -1.54 -5.85 -4.31
CA LEU A 37 -1.24 -7.17 -3.73
C LEU A 37 -0.43 -8.08 -4.66
N ASP A 38 0.09 -7.56 -5.76
CA ASP A 38 0.99 -8.31 -6.65
C ASP A 38 2.40 -8.33 -6.04
N PRO A 39 2.94 -9.51 -5.66
CA PRO A 39 4.30 -9.61 -5.11
C PRO A 39 5.40 -9.13 -6.06
N ASN A 40 5.16 -9.18 -7.38
CA ASN A 40 6.13 -8.76 -8.37
C ASN A 40 6.10 -7.24 -8.61
N ASN A 41 4.98 -6.59 -8.30
CA ASN A 41 4.80 -5.16 -8.52
C ASN A 41 3.84 -4.54 -7.47
N PRO A 42 4.19 -4.58 -6.17
CA PRO A 42 3.26 -4.15 -5.13
C PRO A 42 3.13 -2.63 -5.03
N LEU A 43 4.02 -1.89 -5.69
CA LEU A 43 4.04 -0.44 -5.73
C LEU A 43 4.10 0.03 -7.18
N PRO A 44 3.24 0.96 -7.60
CA PRO A 44 3.38 1.63 -8.89
C PRO A 44 4.80 2.23 -8.99
N PHE A 45 5.52 1.92 -10.07
CA PHE A 45 6.90 2.38 -10.30
C PHE A 45 7.91 1.97 -9.19
N GLY A 46 7.61 0.88 -8.46
CA GLY A 46 8.45 0.35 -7.39
C GLY A 46 9.65 -0.49 -7.86
N THR A 47 9.67 -0.91 -9.13
CA THR A 47 10.75 -1.70 -9.72
C THR A 47 11.76 -0.79 -10.42
N PRO A 48 13.07 -1.07 -10.33
CA PRO A 48 14.08 -0.31 -11.04
C PRO A 48 14.04 -0.72 -12.52
N GLY A 49 14.54 0.14 -13.40
CA GLY A 49 14.71 -0.20 -14.82
C GLY A 49 15.58 -1.45 -15.01
N ASN A 50 15.35 -2.17 -16.11
CA ASN A 50 16.12 -3.37 -16.46
C ASN A 50 17.63 -3.07 -16.41
N GLY A 51 18.39 -3.92 -15.69
CA GLY A 51 19.85 -3.83 -15.63
C GLY A 51 20.45 -3.13 -14.40
N VAL A 52 19.63 -2.66 -13.45
CA VAL A 52 20.14 -2.11 -12.18
C VAL A 52 20.25 -3.21 -11.12
N GLY A 53 21.47 -3.51 -10.67
CA GLY A 53 21.71 -4.46 -9.58
C GLY A 53 21.25 -3.92 -8.22
N LEU A 54 21.01 -4.82 -7.25
CA LEU A 54 20.63 -4.43 -5.88
C LEU A 54 21.65 -3.49 -5.23
N LYS A 55 22.94 -3.68 -5.53
CA LYS A 55 24.02 -2.82 -5.03
C LYS A 55 23.99 -1.44 -5.68
N GLU A 56 23.96 -1.35 -7.01
CA GLU A 56 23.84 -0.03 -7.68
C GLU A 56 22.61 0.73 -7.21
N ARG A 57 21.49 0.04 -7.05
CA ARG A 57 20.25 0.64 -6.56
C ARG A 57 20.41 1.24 -5.16
N ARG A 58 21.05 0.50 -4.24
CA ARG A 58 21.32 0.98 -2.89
C ARG A 58 22.25 2.19 -2.90
N ASP A 59 23.27 2.17 -3.75
CA ASP A 59 24.25 3.25 -3.86
C ASP A 59 23.61 4.53 -4.47
N GLN A 60 22.78 4.38 -5.51
CA GLN A 60 22.00 5.47 -6.10
C GLN A 60 21.07 6.13 -5.07
N LEU A 61 20.39 5.32 -4.27
CA LEU A 61 19.45 5.82 -3.25
C LEU A 61 20.18 6.46 -2.06
N THR A 62 21.35 5.95 -1.70
CA THR A 62 22.23 6.57 -0.70
C THR A 62 22.68 7.95 -1.16
N LEU A 63 23.16 8.06 -2.41
CA LEU A 63 23.57 9.35 -2.99
C LEU A 63 22.41 10.35 -3.06
N LEU A 64 21.22 9.91 -3.49
CA LEU A 64 20.03 10.76 -3.49
C LEU A 64 19.72 11.27 -2.09
N ASN A 65 19.86 10.43 -1.06
CA ASN A 65 19.63 10.84 0.31
C ASN A 65 20.64 11.88 0.80
N ASP A 66 21.92 11.69 0.45
CA ASP A 66 22.98 12.64 0.80
C ASP A 66 22.75 14.01 0.15
N LEU A 67 22.41 14.04 -1.14
CA LEU A 67 22.07 15.28 -1.87
C LEU A 67 20.84 15.98 -1.30
N ASN A 68 19.82 15.19 -0.94
CA ASN A 68 18.63 15.69 -0.26
C ASN A 68 18.98 16.34 1.08
N HIS A 69 19.82 15.69 1.90
CA HIS A 69 20.28 16.25 3.18
C HIS A 69 21.07 17.55 3.00
N MET A 70 21.97 17.62 2.02
CA MET A 70 22.73 18.85 1.72
C MET A 70 21.81 20.01 1.33
N THR A 71 20.81 19.72 0.48
CA THR A 71 19.84 20.73 0.03
C THR A 71 18.91 21.17 1.18
N ALA A 72 18.53 20.24 2.07
CA ALA A 72 17.72 20.54 3.26
C ALA A 72 18.44 21.46 4.26
N VAL A 73 19.77 21.35 4.38
CA VAL A 73 20.58 22.29 5.20
C VAL A 73 20.58 23.68 4.57
N GLN A 74 20.59 23.77 3.25
CA GLN A 74 20.60 25.04 2.52
C GLN A 74 19.25 25.76 2.52
N TYR A 75 18.14 25.00 2.53
CA TYR A 75 16.77 25.51 2.52
C TYR A 75 15.91 24.84 3.60
N PRO A 76 16.14 25.17 4.89
CA PRO A 76 15.46 24.50 6.01
C PRO A 76 13.95 24.76 6.05
N ASP A 77 13.51 25.92 5.55
CA ASP A 77 12.11 26.36 5.62
C ASP A 77 11.27 25.99 4.37
N ASP A 78 11.85 25.26 3.40
CA ASP A 78 11.12 24.82 2.20
C ASP A 78 10.33 23.53 2.47
N ALA A 79 9.05 23.68 2.80
CA ALA A 79 8.13 22.57 3.06
C ALA A 79 7.97 21.62 1.84
N ASN A 80 8.05 22.13 0.61
CA ASN A 80 7.91 21.30 -0.59
C ASN A 80 9.15 20.42 -0.80
N LEU A 81 10.34 20.95 -0.55
CA LEU A 81 11.58 20.19 -0.57
C LEU A 81 11.54 19.07 0.49
N GLN A 82 11.18 19.40 1.73
CA GLN A 82 11.08 18.42 2.83
C GLN A 82 10.09 17.30 2.51
N ALA A 83 8.94 17.63 1.94
CA ALA A 83 7.94 16.64 1.52
C ALA A 83 8.50 15.69 0.45
N ARG A 84 9.25 16.21 -0.54
CA ARG A 84 9.90 15.41 -1.58
C ARG A 84 10.96 14.46 -1.02
N ILE A 85 11.81 14.94 -0.12
CA ILE A 85 12.86 14.12 0.52
C ILE A 85 12.21 12.94 1.25
N ARG A 86 11.19 13.21 2.07
CA ARG A 86 10.45 12.16 2.79
C ARG A 86 9.75 11.18 1.86
N ALA A 87 9.19 11.66 0.75
CA ALA A 87 8.56 10.79 -0.24
C ALA A 87 9.57 9.80 -0.86
N TYR A 88 10.78 10.26 -1.17
CA TYR A 88 11.85 9.40 -1.69
C TYR A 88 12.36 8.39 -0.67
N GLU A 89 12.61 8.82 0.58
CA GLU A 89 13.01 7.89 1.65
C GLU A 89 11.93 6.83 1.93
N LEU A 90 10.67 7.26 1.92
CA LEU A 90 9.53 6.39 2.09
C LEU A 90 9.45 5.36 0.95
N ALA A 91 9.54 5.81 -0.30
CA ALA A 91 9.57 4.94 -1.46
C ALA A 91 10.71 3.92 -1.37
N PHE A 92 11.90 4.32 -0.92
CA PHE A 92 13.03 3.41 -0.71
C PHE A 92 12.73 2.33 0.33
N ARG A 93 12.26 2.72 1.52
CA ARG A 93 11.89 1.77 2.58
C ARG A 93 10.84 0.81 2.09
N MET A 94 9.85 1.32 1.36
CA MET A 94 8.77 0.51 0.80
C MET A 94 9.28 -0.49 -0.25
N GLN A 95 10.15 -0.08 -1.17
CA GLN A 95 10.74 -0.99 -2.17
C GLN A 95 11.51 -2.16 -1.54
N MET A 96 12.12 -1.94 -0.37
CA MET A 96 12.88 -2.98 0.34
C MET A 96 11.97 -3.91 1.17
N SER A 97 10.95 -3.39 1.85
CA SER A 97 10.16 -4.17 2.81
C SER A 97 8.82 -4.68 2.27
N VAL A 98 8.23 -4.01 1.28
CA VAL A 98 6.90 -4.35 0.79
C VAL A 98 6.84 -5.71 0.09
N PRO A 99 7.80 -6.12 -0.76
CA PRO A 99 7.77 -7.44 -1.39
C PRO A 99 7.64 -8.60 -0.39
N ASP A 100 8.36 -8.51 0.74
CA ASP A 100 8.29 -9.53 1.79
C ASP A 100 6.93 -9.53 2.48
N ILE A 101 6.31 -8.35 2.67
CA ILE A 101 5.02 -8.19 3.34
C ILE A 101 3.86 -8.73 2.50
N VAL A 102 3.90 -8.54 1.18
CA VAL A 102 2.87 -9.06 0.27
C VAL A 102 3.10 -10.54 -0.07
N ASN A 103 4.29 -11.09 0.19
CA ASN A 103 4.57 -12.50 -0.01
C ASN A 103 3.98 -13.36 1.12
N LEU A 104 2.74 -13.80 0.94
CA LEU A 104 2.01 -14.62 1.92
C LEU A 104 2.44 -16.10 1.94
N GLN A 105 3.34 -16.54 1.06
CA GLN A 105 3.78 -17.94 1.01
C GLN A 105 4.54 -18.36 2.28
N GLN A 106 5.10 -17.39 3.01
CA GLN A 106 5.81 -17.63 4.26
C GLN A 106 4.86 -17.78 5.46
N GLU A 107 3.57 -17.47 5.31
CA GLU A 107 2.59 -17.63 6.39
C GLU A 107 2.25 -19.12 6.60
N PRO A 108 2.11 -19.59 7.86
CA PRO A 108 1.71 -20.96 8.13
C PRO A 108 0.37 -21.31 7.46
N GLN A 109 0.24 -22.54 6.98
CA GLN A 109 -0.97 -22.99 6.26
C GLN A 109 -2.27 -22.73 7.05
N TYR A 110 -2.25 -22.96 8.37
CA TYR A 110 -3.42 -22.72 9.22
C TYR A 110 -3.84 -21.25 9.27
N VAL A 111 -2.90 -20.30 9.12
CA VAL A 111 -3.19 -18.87 9.02
C VAL A 111 -3.80 -18.56 7.67
N GLN A 112 -3.25 -19.12 6.59
CA GLN A 112 -3.81 -18.94 5.24
C GLN A 112 -5.26 -19.43 5.19
N THR A 113 -5.55 -20.61 5.75
CA THR A 113 -6.91 -21.14 5.88
C THR A 113 -7.79 -20.29 6.80
N LEU A 114 -7.27 -19.79 7.93
CA LEU A 114 -8.02 -18.91 8.84
C LEU A 114 -8.52 -17.63 8.14
N TYR A 115 -7.70 -17.09 7.23
CA TYR A 115 -8.05 -15.93 6.42
C TYR A 115 -8.84 -16.30 5.15
N GLY A 116 -9.17 -17.57 4.93
CA GLY A 116 -9.99 -18.02 3.80
C GLY A 116 -9.27 -17.96 2.45
N LEU A 117 -7.95 -18.16 2.42
CA LEU A 117 -7.18 -18.21 1.17
C LEU A 117 -7.38 -19.51 0.38
N ASP A 118 -8.05 -20.50 0.97
CA ASP A 118 -8.36 -21.80 0.39
C ASP A 118 -9.72 -21.85 -0.33
N GLN A 119 -10.50 -20.77 -0.29
CA GLN A 119 -11.80 -20.67 -0.95
C GLN A 119 -11.81 -19.47 -1.91
N SER A 120 -12.23 -19.71 -3.16
CA SER A 120 -12.24 -18.67 -4.20
C SER A 120 -13.09 -17.45 -3.84
N ALA A 121 -14.18 -17.64 -3.09
CA ALA A 121 -15.08 -16.57 -2.66
C ALA A 121 -14.42 -15.60 -1.67
N THR A 122 -13.58 -16.11 -0.75
CA THR A 122 -12.97 -15.34 0.32
C THR A 122 -11.52 -14.93 0.04
N GLU A 123 -10.86 -15.57 -0.93
CA GLU A 123 -9.42 -15.43 -1.16
C GLU A 123 -8.99 -13.96 -1.36
N SER A 124 -9.74 -13.17 -2.13
CA SER A 124 -9.40 -11.77 -2.40
C SER A 124 -9.33 -10.91 -1.13
N MET A 125 -10.42 -10.89 -0.35
CA MET A 125 -10.47 -10.16 0.92
C MET A 125 -9.52 -10.77 1.95
N GLY A 126 -9.39 -12.10 1.97
CA GLY A 126 -8.47 -12.82 2.84
C GLY A 126 -7.01 -12.39 2.64
N ARG A 127 -6.57 -12.26 1.38
CA ARG A 127 -5.23 -11.74 1.04
C ARG A 127 -5.05 -10.29 1.46
N GLN A 128 -6.05 -9.43 1.26
CA GLN A 128 -6.00 -8.03 1.71
C GLN A 128 -5.89 -7.93 3.24
N ALA A 129 -6.72 -8.67 3.97
CA ALA A 129 -6.73 -8.68 5.43
C ALA A 129 -5.45 -9.26 6.03
N LEU A 130 -4.91 -10.35 5.46
CA LEU A 130 -3.66 -10.95 5.91
C LEU A 130 -2.46 -10.02 5.62
N THR A 131 -2.44 -9.35 4.47
CA THR A 131 -1.42 -8.35 4.15
C THR A 131 -1.51 -7.15 5.10
N ALA A 132 -2.73 -6.69 5.41
CA ALA A 132 -2.95 -5.62 6.39
C ALA A 132 -2.41 -5.98 7.77
N ARG A 133 -2.63 -7.22 8.23
CA ARG A 133 -2.03 -7.72 9.47
C ARG A 133 -0.51 -7.57 9.44
N ARG A 134 0.16 -8.03 8.38
CA ARG A 134 1.63 -7.95 8.27
C ARG A 134 2.13 -6.50 8.18
N LEU A 135 1.39 -5.61 7.53
CA LEU A 135 1.68 -4.18 7.51
C LEU A 135 1.62 -3.57 8.92
N VAL A 136 0.58 -3.91 9.69
CA VAL A 136 0.44 -3.46 11.09
C VAL A 136 1.56 -4.02 11.97
N GLU A 137 1.87 -5.31 11.85
CA GLU A 137 3.00 -5.94 12.55
C GLU A 137 4.36 -5.29 12.18
N SER A 138 4.48 -4.79 10.96
CA SER A 138 5.67 -4.06 10.47
C SER A 138 5.66 -2.56 10.82
N GLY A 139 4.66 -2.08 11.57
CA GLY A 139 4.59 -0.73 12.12
C GLY A 139 3.81 0.30 11.30
N VAL A 140 3.03 -0.13 10.30
CA VAL A 140 2.05 0.75 9.63
C VAL A 140 0.92 1.06 10.61
N ARG A 141 0.59 2.36 10.76
CA ARG A 141 -0.38 2.82 11.77
C ARG A 141 -1.82 2.74 11.31
N PHE A 142 -2.06 2.96 10.02
CA PHE A 142 -3.38 2.95 9.44
C PHE A 142 -3.36 2.21 8.12
N VAL A 143 -4.26 1.24 7.96
CA VAL A 143 -4.43 0.46 6.74
C VAL A 143 -5.90 0.53 6.36
N GLN A 144 -6.17 1.02 5.16
CA GLN A 144 -7.52 1.06 4.59
C GLN A 144 -7.61 0.02 3.48
N ILE A 145 -8.62 -0.83 3.59
CA ILE A 145 -8.96 -1.83 2.59
C ILE A 145 -10.25 -1.40 1.92
N TYR A 146 -10.23 -1.34 0.60
CA TYR A 146 -11.41 -1.17 -0.21
C TYR A 146 -11.79 -2.51 -0.83
N ASP A 147 -13.02 -2.95 -0.58
CA ASP A 147 -13.56 -4.14 -1.23
C ASP A 147 -14.96 -3.83 -1.77
N GLY A 148 -14.99 -3.61 -3.07
CA GLY A 148 -16.20 -3.32 -3.82
C GLY A 148 -15.93 -2.45 -5.04
N GLY A 149 -16.74 -2.65 -6.08
CA GLY A 149 -16.74 -1.81 -7.28
C GLY A 149 -17.81 -0.73 -7.21
N GLY A 150 -17.54 0.45 -7.77
CA GLY A 150 -18.41 1.63 -7.70
C GLY A 150 -19.87 1.32 -8.06
N GLY A 151 -20.75 1.47 -7.07
CA GLY A 151 -22.20 1.25 -7.18
C GLY A 151 -22.83 0.34 -6.13
N GLY A 152 -22.04 -0.38 -5.32
CA GLY A 152 -22.53 -1.10 -4.13
C GLY A 152 -22.57 -2.63 -4.23
N GLY A 153 -21.46 -3.25 -4.66
CA GLY A 153 -21.29 -4.70 -4.59
C GLY A 153 -19.85 -5.10 -4.25
N GLY A 154 -19.70 -6.17 -3.47
CA GLY A 154 -18.51 -6.52 -2.69
C GLY A 154 -18.86 -6.54 -1.19
N TRP A 155 -17.88 -6.39 -0.31
CA TRP A 155 -18.14 -6.19 1.12
C TRP A 155 -18.73 -4.80 1.43
N ASP A 156 -18.51 -3.80 0.56
CA ASP A 156 -19.13 -2.46 0.64
C ASP A 156 -20.49 -2.36 -0.09
N ALA A 157 -21.38 -3.33 0.13
CA ALA A 157 -22.70 -3.38 -0.51
C ALA A 157 -23.71 -2.48 0.20
N HIS A 158 -24.39 -1.62 -0.56
CA HIS A 158 -25.42 -0.68 -0.05
C HIS A 158 -26.86 -1.10 -0.38
N ALA A 159 -27.02 -2.17 -1.16
CA ALA A 159 -28.30 -2.75 -1.54
C ALA A 159 -28.16 -4.27 -1.72
N LYS A 160 -29.29 -5.00 -1.72
CA LYS A 160 -29.34 -6.46 -1.95
C LYS A 160 -28.35 -7.26 -1.08
N LEU A 161 -28.22 -6.89 0.20
CA LEU A 161 -27.17 -7.38 1.11
C LEU A 161 -27.07 -8.90 1.18
N ARG A 162 -28.22 -9.60 1.25
CA ARG A 162 -28.24 -11.07 1.31
C ARG A 162 -27.61 -11.69 0.05
N GLU A 163 -28.02 -11.21 -1.12
CA GLU A 163 -27.52 -11.70 -2.41
C GLU A 163 -26.02 -11.41 -2.52
N ASN A 164 -25.60 -10.17 -2.28
CA ASN A 164 -24.20 -9.74 -2.36
C ASN A 164 -23.28 -10.45 -1.35
N HIS A 165 -23.65 -10.51 -0.06
CA HIS A 165 -22.75 -11.10 0.93
C HIS A 165 -22.69 -12.63 0.83
N SER A 166 -23.76 -13.29 0.40
CA SER A 166 -23.74 -14.75 0.20
C SER A 166 -22.71 -15.19 -0.83
N THR A 167 -22.40 -14.37 -1.84
CA THR A 167 -21.35 -14.69 -2.82
C THR A 167 -19.93 -14.45 -2.29
N ASN A 168 -19.76 -13.69 -1.20
CA ASN A 168 -18.45 -13.30 -0.66
C ASN A 168 -17.95 -14.19 0.47
N CYS A 169 -18.84 -14.95 1.12
CA CYS A 169 -18.48 -15.81 2.25
C CYS A 169 -18.85 -17.29 2.08
N GLY A 170 -19.52 -17.67 0.98
CA GLY A 170 -19.95 -19.04 0.72
C GLY A 170 -21.26 -19.42 1.40
#